data_AF-A0A950LMS2-F1
#
_entry.id   AF-A0A950LMS2-F1
#
_cell.length_a   1.000
_cell.length_b   1.000
_cell.length_c   1.000
_cell.angle_alpha   90.00
_cell.angle_beta   90.00
_cell.angle_gamma   90.00
#
_symmetry.space_group_name_H-M   'P 1'
#
loop_
_entity.id
_entity.type
_entity.pdbx_description
1 polymer ?
#
loop_
_entity_poly.entity_id
_entity_poly.type
_entity_poly.pdbx_seq_one_letter_code
_entity_poly.pdbx_strand_id
1 'polypeptide(L)'
;MPKPAKSAARPTRAKAAKPEVQPLDEHLAALLNPALIEKPKTVAEAPQASYAAESHPYGMTGAAATAESLKTLLEEGDPNLRNRPPWTPHRPPRPAKSEGGRKFKVVSEFEPKGDQPEAIRQLVAGVKDNERDQVLLGVTGSGKTFTVAKVIEATQRPALILAPNKTLAAQLYGEFKSFFPDNAVEYFVSY
;
A
#
# COMPACT_ATOMS: atom_id res chain seq x y z
N MET A 1 -70.10 -28.85 14.31
CA MET A 1 -69.25 -27.83 13.66
C MET A 1 -68.23 -27.30 14.65
N PRO A 2 -66.92 -27.58 14.47
CA PRO A 2 -65.86 -26.94 15.25
C PRO A 2 -65.17 -25.81 14.45
N LYS A 3 -64.88 -24.70 15.14
CA LYS A 3 -64.24 -23.46 14.63
C LYS A 3 -62.73 -23.67 14.34
N PRO A 4 -62.11 -22.92 13.41
CA PRO A 4 -60.68 -23.02 13.14
C PRO A 4 -59.88 -22.17 14.15
N ALA A 5 -58.75 -22.70 14.65
CA ALA A 5 -57.79 -21.97 15.47
C ALA A 5 -56.44 -21.81 14.75
N LYS A 6 -55.87 -20.62 14.94
CA LYS A 6 -54.85 -19.91 14.17
C LYS A 6 -53.46 -20.59 14.07
N SER A 7 -52.81 -20.37 12.92
CA SER A 7 -51.41 -20.66 12.63
C SER A 7 -50.46 -19.89 13.58
N ALA A 8 -49.48 -20.60 14.15
CA ALA A 8 -48.35 -19.99 14.87
C ALA A 8 -47.25 -19.56 13.88
N ALA A 9 -46.88 -18.29 13.94
CA ALA A 9 -45.83 -17.69 13.13
C ALA A 9 -44.44 -18.23 13.53
N ARG A 10 -43.62 -18.58 12.53
CA ARG A 10 -42.22 -19.01 12.69
C ARG A 10 -41.34 -17.77 12.93
N PRO A 11 -40.43 -17.76 13.91
CA PRO A 11 -39.60 -16.58 14.17
C PRO A 11 -38.58 -16.38 13.05
N THR A 12 -38.42 -15.13 12.62
CA THR A 12 -37.42 -14.67 11.67
C THR A 12 -36.06 -14.60 12.35
N ARG A 13 -35.04 -15.28 11.80
CA ARG A 13 -33.66 -15.20 12.29
C ARG A 13 -32.95 -14.06 11.57
N ALA A 14 -32.66 -12.99 12.31
CA ALA A 14 -31.89 -11.84 11.85
C ALA A 14 -30.37 -12.12 11.79
N LYS A 15 -29.73 -11.47 10.80
CA LYS A 15 -28.35 -10.94 10.67
C LYS A 15 -27.16 -11.70 11.29
N ALA A 16 -26.13 -11.85 10.46
CA ALA A 16 -24.79 -12.35 10.73
C ALA A 16 -24.27 -12.03 12.15
N ALA A 17 -24.06 -13.07 12.95
CA ALA A 17 -23.28 -13.00 14.17
C ALA A 17 -21.80 -13.16 13.82
N LYS A 18 -20.95 -12.28 14.36
CA LYS A 18 -19.49 -12.43 14.31
C LYS A 18 -19.15 -13.74 15.04
N PRO A 19 -18.37 -14.67 14.45
CA PRO A 19 -18.01 -15.89 15.16
C PRO A 19 -17.22 -15.52 16.43
N GLU A 20 -17.58 -16.12 17.56
CA GLU A 20 -16.80 -16.01 18.80
C GLU A 20 -15.40 -16.57 18.53
N VAL A 21 -14.40 -15.69 18.64
CA VAL A 21 -13.00 -16.06 18.54
C VAL A 21 -12.62 -16.62 19.91
N GLN A 22 -12.24 -17.89 19.96
CA GLN A 22 -11.66 -18.47 21.18
C GLN A 22 -10.40 -17.67 21.53
N PRO A 23 -10.24 -17.17 22.76
CA PRO A 23 -9.01 -16.51 23.17
C PRO A 23 -7.87 -17.51 23.02
N LEU A 24 -6.85 -17.11 22.27
CA LEU A 24 -5.68 -17.94 22.01
C LEU A 24 -5.00 -18.27 23.35
N ASP A 25 -4.69 -19.54 23.58
CA ASP A 25 -4.02 -20.00 24.80
C ASP A 25 -2.82 -19.09 25.13
N GLU A 26 -2.66 -18.74 26.40
CA GLU A 26 -1.68 -17.77 26.89
C GLU A 26 -0.25 -18.07 26.40
N HIS A 27 0.06 -19.36 26.25
CA HIS A 27 1.32 -19.86 25.72
C HIS A 27 1.50 -19.61 24.20
N LEU A 28 0.41 -19.62 23.43
CA LEU A 28 0.43 -19.33 21.99
C LEU A 28 0.51 -17.82 21.72
N ALA A 29 -0.11 -17.02 22.58
CA ALA A 29 0.03 -15.56 22.57
C ALA A 29 1.47 -15.11 22.84
N ALA A 30 2.18 -15.80 23.75
CA ALA A 30 3.59 -15.54 24.07
C ALA A 30 4.56 -15.84 22.90
N LEU A 31 4.27 -16.88 22.11
CA LEU A 31 5.07 -17.25 20.93
C LEU A 31 4.88 -16.28 19.75
N LEU A 32 3.69 -15.69 19.62
CA LEU A 32 3.34 -14.81 18.50
C LEU A 32 3.80 -13.36 18.67
N ASN A 33 3.98 -12.89 19.90
CA ASN A 33 4.40 -11.50 20.18
C ASN A 33 5.34 -11.42 21.40
N PRO A 34 6.59 -11.90 21.29
CA PRO A 34 7.54 -11.89 22.40
C PRO A 34 7.88 -10.46 22.90
N ALA A 35 7.78 -9.46 22.03
CA ALA A 35 8.10 -8.05 22.34
C ALA A 35 7.12 -7.36 23.31
N LEU A 36 5.93 -7.93 23.54
CA LEU A 36 4.93 -7.34 24.46
C LEU A 36 5.10 -7.81 25.91
N ILE A 37 5.90 -8.87 26.15
CA ILE A 37 6.11 -9.45 27.48
C ILE A 37 7.40 -8.92 28.12
N GLU A 38 8.41 -8.55 27.32
CA GLU A 38 9.61 -7.92 27.85
C GLU A 38 9.31 -6.49 28.33
N LYS A 39 9.27 -6.30 29.65
CA LYS A 39 9.46 -4.96 30.21
C LYS A 39 10.80 -4.43 29.69
N PRO A 40 10.85 -3.23 29.09
CA PRO A 40 12.10 -2.71 28.57
C PRO A 40 13.12 -2.69 29.70
N LYS A 41 14.27 -3.33 29.47
CA LYS A 41 15.45 -3.13 30.32
C LYS A 41 15.67 -1.63 30.41
N THR A 42 15.83 -1.11 31.62
CA THR A 42 16.17 0.29 31.88
C THR A 42 17.31 0.70 30.95
N VAL A 43 16.97 1.41 29.87
CA VAL A 43 17.95 2.02 28.99
C VAL A 43 18.47 3.20 29.78
N ALA A 44 19.73 3.15 30.21
CA ALA A 44 20.37 4.32 30.77
C ALA A 44 20.22 5.46 29.76
N GLU A 45 19.68 6.59 30.22
CA GLU A 45 19.48 7.77 29.39
C GLU A 45 20.83 8.16 28.79
N ALA A 46 20.91 8.20 27.45
CA ALA A 46 22.10 8.70 26.78
C ALA A 46 22.38 10.13 27.27
N PRO A 47 23.65 10.52 27.51
CA PRO A 47 23.95 11.88 27.91
C PRO A 47 23.35 12.84 26.89
N GLN A 48 22.41 13.67 27.34
CA GLN A 48 21.75 14.65 26.48
C GLN A 48 22.83 15.56 25.88
N ALA A 49 22.75 15.79 24.57
CA ALA A 49 23.61 16.74 23.90
C ALA A 49 23.45 18.09 24.59
N SER A 50 24.55 18.65 25.12
CA SER A 50 24.55 19.97 25.73
C SER A 50 24.25 21.00 24.65
N TYR A 51 22.99 21.37 24.50
CA TYR A 51 22.65 22.61 23.83
C TYR A 51 23.04 23.76 24.76
N ALA A 52 23.81 24.70 24.24
CA ALA A 52 24.07 25.96 24.93
C ALA A 52 22.71 26.62 25.18
N ALA A 53 22.21 26.52 26.40
CA ALA A 53 21.05 27.24 26.84
C ALA A 53 21.43 28.72 26.85
N GLU A 54 21.21 29.41 25.74
CA GLU A 54 21.00 30.85 25.83
C GLU A 54 19.84 31.03 26.81
N SER A 55 20.15 31.70 27.92
CA SER A 55 19.25 31.88 29.05
C SER A 55 17.93 32.46 28.57
N HIS A 56 16.85 31.70 28.69
CA HIS A 56 15.51 32.25 28.53
C HIS A 56 15.31 33.39 29.54
N PRO A 57 14.78 34.55 29.13
CA PRO A 57 14.69 35.74 29.99
C PRO A 57 13.83 35.58 31.25
N TYR A 58 13.13 34.45 31.41
CA TYR A 58 12.19 34.19 32.50
C TYR A 58 12.57 33.06 33.47
N GLY A 59 13.78 32.48 33.37
CA GLY A 59 14.29 31.57 34.40
C GLY A 59 13.51 30.25 34.61
N MET A 60 12.64 29.84 33.67
CA MET A 60 11.97 28.54 33.73
C MET A 60 12.91 27.41 33.31
N THR A 61 12.92 26.32 34.10
CA THR A 61 13.65 25.08 33.78
C THR A 61 12.69 23.88 33.83
N GLY A 62 13.01 22.83 33.07
CA GLY A 62 12.25 21.57 33.06
C GLY A 62 11.06 21.56 32.09
N ALA A 63 10.05 20.73 32.39
CA ALA A 63 8.93 20.43 31.48
C ALA A 63 8.12 21.65 31.02
N ALA A 64 8.07 22.72 31.84
CA ALA A 64 7.40 23.97 31.48
C ALA A 64 8.11 24.69 30.32
N ALA A 65 9.45 24.72 30.33
CA ALA A 65 10.24 25.31 29.24
C ALA A 65 10.10 24.49 27.94
N THR A 66 9.99 23.17 28.05
CA THR A 66 9.73 22.31 26.88
C THR A 66 8.35 22.55 26.29
N ALA A 67 7.31 22.69 27.12
CA ALA A 67 5.95 22.95 26.67
C ALA A 67 5.82 24.32 25.98
N GLU A 68 6.47 25.34 26.53
CA GLU A 68 6.51 26.68 25.92
C GLU A 68 7.27 26.68 24.59
N SER A 69 8.45 26.05 24.53
CA SER A 69 9.21 25.89 23.29
C SER A 69 8.41 25.15 22.21
N LEU A 70 7.71 24.07 22.58
CA LEU A 70 6.86 23.32 21.66
C LEU A 70 5.67 24.16 21.17
N LYS A 71 5.07 24.96 22.06
CA LYS A 71 3.99 25.89 21.73
C LYS A 71 4.47 26.92 20.71
N THR A 72 5.63 27.54 20.93
CA THR A 72 6.23 28.49 19.99
C THR A 72 6.54 27.85 18.63
N LEU A 73 7.04 26.61 18.61
CA LEU A 73 7.27 25.86 17.37
C LEU A 73 5.96 25.56 16.61
N LEU A 74 4.86 25.32 17.31
CA LEU A 74 3.56 25.06 16.70
C LEU A 74 2.89 26.35 16.19
N GLU A 75 2.98 27.44 16.95
CA GLU A 75 2.36 28.73 16.61
C GLU A 75 3.13 29.46 15.50
N GLU A 76 4.46 29.42 15.55
CA GLU A 76 5.31 30.22 14.67
C GLU A 76 6.12 29.36 13.67
N GLY A 77 6.15 28.04 13.82
CA GLY A 77 6.95 27.12 13.00
C GLY A 77 8.42 27.03 13.44
N ASP A 78 9.16 26.03 12.94
CA ASP A 78 10.60 25.88 13.23
C ASP A 78 11.40 27.06 12.64
N PRO A 79 12.07 27.89 13.46
CA PRO A 79 12.85 29.04 12.98
C PRO A 79 13.95 28.66 11.98
N ASN A 80 14.44 27.41 12.00
CA ASN A 80 15.42 26.91 11.05
C ASN A 80 14.84 26.65 9.65
N LEU A 81 13.51 26.55 9.54
CA LEU A 81 12.78 26.21 8.33
C LEU A 81 11.95 27.38 7.78
N ARG A 82 11.57 28.37 8.62
CA ARG A 82 10.71 29.51 8.24
C ARG A 82 11.16 30.24 6.96
N ASN A 83 12.47 30.43 6.77
CA ASN A 83 13.04 31.17 5.64
C ASN A 83 13.67 30.26 4.58
N ARG A 84 13.54 28.93 4.71
CA ARG A 84 14.07 28.00 3.71
C ARG A 84 13.00 27.71 2.65
N PRO A 85 13.38 27.59 1.36
CA PRO A 85 12.44 27.10 0.37
C PRO A 85 11.93 25.72 0.81
N PRO A 86 10.65 25.38 0.56
CA PRO A 86 10.13 24.06 0.82
C PRO A 86 11.06 23.03 0.19
N TRP A 87 11.42 21.99 0.97
CA TRP A 87 12.26 20.93 0.45
C TRP A 87 11.63 20.39 -0.83
N THR A 88 12.33 20.58 -1.95
CA THR A 88 11.90 20.12 -3.25
C THR A 88 12.79 18.95 -3.60
N PRO A 89 12.25 17.71 -3.72
CA PRO A 89 13.06 16.58 -4.10
C PRO A 89 13.76 16.88 -5.42
N HIS A 90 15.08 16.68 -5.47
CA HIS A 90 15.83 16.80 -6.71
C HIS A 90 15.26 15.78 -7.72
N ARG A 91 14.55 16.28 -8.73
CA ARG A 91 14.00 15.48 -9.82
C ARG A 91 14.80 15.79 -11.08
N PRO A 92 15.94 15.10 -11.33
CA PRO A 92 16.69 15.31 -12.54
C PRO A 92 15.80 15.01 -13.76
N PRO A 93 16.01 15.71 -14.89
CA PRO A 93 15.31 15.38 -16.13
C PRO A 93 15.59 13.92 -16.46
N ARG A 94 14.52 13.15 -16.75
CA ARG A 94 14.67 11.75 -17.10
C ARG A 94 15.59 11.67 -18.33
N PRO A 95 16.70 10.92 -18.27
CA PRO A 95 17.56 10.77 -19.45
C PRO A 95 16.75 10.24 -20.62
N ALA A 96 17.08 10.68 -21.83
CA ALA A 96 16.58 10.06 -23.04
C ALA A 96 16.95 8.57 -22.99
N LYS A 97 16.02 7.68 -23.38
CA LYS A 97 16.31 6.24 -23.41
C LYS A 97 17.54 6.00 -24.28
N SER A 98 18.54 5.33 -23.72
CA SER A 98 19.85 5.12 -24.36
C SER A 98 19.78 4.26 -25.64
N GLU A 99 18.75 3.43 -25.77
CA GLU A 99 18.48 2.61 -26.94
C GLU A 99 16.99 2.64 -27.25
N GLY A 100 16.63 2.58 -28.54
CA GLY A 100 15.25 2.42 -28.97
C GLY A 100 14.69 1.15 -28.32
N GLY A 101 13.85 1.32 -27.30
CA GLY A 101 13.39 0.20 -26.47
C GLY A 101 12.67 -0.85 -27.32
N ARG A 102 12.96 -2.13 -27.08
CA ARG A 102 12.18 -3.24 -27.64
C ARG A 102 10.71 -2.99 -27.32
N LYS A 103 9.86 -2.99 -28.35
CA LYS A 103 8.42 -2.86 -28.14
C LYS A 103 7.94 -4.00 -27.25
N PHE A 104 7.07 -3.68 -26.29
CA PHE A 104 6.40 -4.73 -25.53
C PHE A 104 5.47 -5.48 -26.47
N LYS A 105 5.63 -6.80 -26.55
CA LYS A 105 4.81 -7.67 -27.38
C LYS A 105 4.37 -8.87 -26.56
N VAL A 106 3.06 -9.05 -26.42
CA VAL A 106 2.50 -10.23 -25.77
C VAL A 106 2.54 -11.40 -26.74
N VAL A 107 3.14 -12.50 -26.30
CA VAL A 107 3.07 -13.80 -26.96
C VAL A 107 2.09 -14.67 -26.18
N SER A 108 1.00 -15.06 -26.83
CA SER A 108 -0.02 -15.91 -26.25
C SER A 108 -0.84 -16.57 -27.35
N GLU A 109 -1.33 -17.78 -27.10
CA GLU A 109 -2.31 -18.46 -27.96
C GLU A 109 -3.75 -17.96 -27.69
N PHE A 110 -3.94 -17.15 -26.63
CA PHE A 110 -5.23 -16.64 -26.23
C PHE A 110 -5.45 -15.23 -26.78
N GLU A 111 -6.65 -15.00 -27.28
CA GLU A 111 -7.15 -13.66 -27.60
C GLU A 111 -8.05 -13.16 -26.47
N PRO A 112 -8.11 -11.83 -26.22
CA PRO A 112 -9.03 -11.24 -25.26
C PRO A 112 -10.49 -11.62 -25.55
N LYS A 113 -11.21 -12.09 -24.54
CA LYS A 113 -12.60 -12.57 -24.65
C LYS A 113 -13.48 -12.04 -23.52
N GLY A 114 -14.80 -12.12 -23.71
CA GLY A 114 -15.78 -11.61 -22.74
C GLY A 114 -15.62 -10.10 -22.56
N ASP A 115 -15.55 -9.65 -21.31
CA ASP A 115 -15.42 -8.21 -20.98
C ASP A 115 -13.98 -7.68 -21.10
N GLN A 116 -12.99 -8.55 -21.36
CA GLN A 116 -11.59 -8.15 -21.44
C GLN A 116 -11.31 -7.09 -22.53
N PRO A 117 -11.81 -7.19 -23.78
CA PRO A 117 -11.53 -6.19 -24.81
C PRO A 117 -12.01 -4.79 -24.42
N GLU A 118 -13.18 -4.71 -23.78
CA GLU A 118 -13.74 -3.47 -23.27
C GLU A 118 -12.88 -2.88 -22.15
N ALA A 119 -12.54 -3.70 -21.15
CA ALA A 119 -11.71 -3.30 -20.03
C ALA A 119 -10.32 -2.80 -20.49
N ILE A 120 -9.69 -3.49 -21.45
CA ILE A 120 -8.41 -3.06 -22.04
C ILE A 120 -8.58 -1.69 -22.70
N ARG A 121 -9.64 -1.50 -23.50
CA ARG A 121 -9.87 -0.22 -24.20
C ARG A 121 -10.03 0.93 -23.21
N GLN A 122 -10.83 0.76 -22.17
CA GLN A 122 -11.07 1.79 -21.15
C GLN A 122 -9.79 2.13 -20.40
N LEU A 123 -9.03 1.13 -19.93
CA LEU A 123 -7.78 1.35 -19.22
C LEU A 123 -6.73 2.06 -20.09
N VAL A 124 -6.62 1.67 -21.37
CA VAL A 124 -5.71 2.32 -22.32
C VAL A 124 -6.12 3.77 -22.58
N ALA A 125 -7.43 4.07 -22.67
CA ALA A 125 -7.93 5.42 -22.81
C ALA A 125 -7.58 6.28 -21.59
N GLY A 126 -7.89 5.83 -20.37
CA GLY A 126 -7.55 6.56 -19.15
C GLY A 126 -6.04 6.82 -19.02
N VAL A 127 -5.20 5.85 -19.40
CA VAL A 127 -3.74 6.05 -19.42
C VAL A 127 -3.30 7.13 -20.43
N LYS A 128 -3.95 7.23 -21.59
CA LYS A 128 -3.69 8.27 -22.59
C LYS A 128 -4.17 9.65 -22.13
N ASP A 129 -5.28 9.69 -21.41
CA ASP A 129 -5.86 10.90 -20.85
C ASP A 129 -5.14 11.37 -19.56
N ASN A 130 -4.03 10.71 -19.19
CA ASN A 130 -3.25 10.96 -17.97
C ASN A 130 -4.05 10.80 -16.67
N GLU A 131 -5.08 9.95 -16.68
CA GLU A 131 -5.73 9.52 -15.45
C GLU A 131 -4.72 8.78 -14.57
N ARG A 132 -4.55 9.27 -13.34
CA ARG A 132 -3.54 8.74 -12.41
C ARG A 132 -3.96 7.42 -11.77
N ASP A 133 -5.23 7.32 -11.41
CA ASP A 133 -5.78 6.23 -10.61
C ASP A 133 -6.95 5.57 -11.36
N GLN A 134 -6.84 4.28 -11.62
CA GLN A 134 -7.85 3.50 -12.33
C GLN A 134 -7.99 2.13 -11.64
N VAL A 135 -9.22 1.58 -11.62
CA VAL A 135 -9.53 0.31 -10.94
C VAL A 135 -10.08 -0.69 -11.95
N LEU A 136 -9.40 -1.82 -12.10
CA LEU A 136 -9.90 -2.96 -12.87
C LEU A 136 -10.71 -3.89 -11.94
N LEU A 137 -12.03 -3.78 -12.00
CA LEU A 137 -12.93 -4.69 -11.29
C LEU A 137 -13.03 -6.00 -12.08
N GLY A 138 -12.56 -7.10 -11.49
CA GLY A 138 -12.62 -8.41 -12.14
C GLY A 138 -12.71 -9.55 -11.13
N VAL A 139 -13.59 -10.51 -11.41
CA VAL A 139 -13.75 -11.73 -10.60
C VAL A 139 -12.51 -12.62 -10.68
N THR A 140 -12.37 -13.58 -9.76
CA THR A 140 -11.28 -14.57 -9.81
C THR A 140 -11.42 -15.43 -11.08
N GLY A 141 -10.30 -15.72 -11.75
CA GLY A 141 -10.29 -16.50 -12.99
C GLY A 141 -10.61 -15.72 -14.27
N SER A 142 -10.97 -14.44 -14.20
CA SER A 142 -11.32 -13.62 -15.38
C SER A 142 -10.13 -13.20 -16.25
N GLY A 143 -8.91 -13.67 -15.96
CA GLY A 143 -7.70 -13.30 -16.72
C GLY A 143 -7.21 -11.87 -16.47
N LYS A 144 -7.25 -11.38 -15.22
CA LYS A 144 -6.78 -10.02 -14.88
C LYS A 144 -5.33 -9.78 -15.29
N THR A 145 -4.42 -10.73 -15.06
CA THR A 145 -3.01 -10.58 -15.47
C THR A 145 -2.87 -10.41 -16.97
N PHE A 146 -3.58 -11.23 -17.76
CA PHE A 146 -3.58 -11.12 -19.22
C PHE A 146 -4.14 -9.78 -19.71
N THR A 147 -5.23 -9.31 -19.08
CA THR A 147 -5.82 -7.99 -19.34
C THR A 147 -4.77 -6.89 -19.12
N VAL A 148 -4.07 -6.91 -17.99
CA VAL A 148 -3.00 -5.94 -17.67
C VAL A 148 -1.81 -6.06 -18.63
N ALA A 149 -1.42 -7.27 -19.03
CA ALA A 149 -0.37 -7.48 -20.04
C ALA A 149 -0.73 -6.81 -21.37
N LYS A 150 -1.99 -6.93 -21.83
CA LYS A 150 -2.46 -6.25 -23.04
C LYS A 150 -2.48 -4.73 -22.90
N VAL A 151 -2.77 -4.19 -21.71
CA VAL A 151 -2.64 -2.75 -21.44
C VAL A 151 -1.18 -2.29 -21.53
N ILE A 152 -0.23 -3.06 -20.99
CA ILE A 152 1.21 -2.76 -21.09
C ILE A 152 1.67 -2.77 -22.56
N GLU A 153 1.26 -3.78 -23.32
CA GLU A 153 1.50 -3.86 -24.78
C GLU A 153 0.91 -2.65 -25.52
N ALA A 154 -0.34 -2.27 -25.24
CA ALA A 154 -0.98 -1.16 -25.95
C ALA A 154 -0.36 0.22 -25.61
N THR A 155 0.07 0.40 -24.36
CA THR A 155 0.59 1.70 -23.88
C THR A 155 2.08 1.88 -24.12
N GLN A 156 2.83 0.81 -24.31
CA GLN A 156 4.29 0.83 -24.51
C GLN A 156 5.07 1.54 -23.38
N ARG A 157 4.55 1.47 -22.15
CA ARG A 157 5.13 2.11 -20.96
C ARG A 157 5.79 1.05 -20.07
N PRO A 158 6.99 1.31 -19.53
CA PRO A 158 7.55 0.48 -18.46
C PRO A 158 6.57 0.42 -17.28
N ALA A 159 6.34 -0.77 -16.76
CA ALA A 159 5.37 -1.03 -15.70
C ALA A 159 6.07 -1.61 -14.47
N LEU A 160 5.59 -1.22 -13.28
CA LEU A 160 5.96 -1.81 -12.01
C LEU A 160 4.71 -2.51 -11.45
N ILE A 161 4.79 -3.82 -11.26
CA ILE A 161 3.71 -4.61 -10.68
C ILE A 161 4.04 -4.89 -9.22
N LEU A 162 3.20 -4.41 -8.32
CA LEU A 162 3.35 -4.61 -6.87
C LEU A 162 2.43 -5.76 -6.42
N ALA A 163 2.99 -6.68 -5.64
CA ALA A 163 2.26 -7.78 -5.05
C ALA A 163 2.39 -7.74 -3.52
N PRO A 164 1.37 -8.17 -2.77
CA PRO A 164 1.36 -8.03 -1.30
C PRO A 164 2.24 -9.08 -0.59
N ASN A 165 2.69 -10.13 -1.29
CA ASN A 165 3.55 -11.16 -0.74
C ASN A 165 4.45 -11.80 -1.80
N LYS A 166 5.50 -12.52 -1.35
CA LYS A 166 6.50 -13.15 -2.23
C LYS A 166 5.89 -14.23 -3.14
N THR A 167 4.90 -14.99 -2.66
CA THR A 167 4.28 -16.07 -3.44
C THR A 167 3.53 -15.53 -4.65
N LEU A 168 2.67 -14.52 -4.47
CA LEU A 168 1.95 -13.88 -5.55
C LEU A 168 2.89 -13.12 -6.49
N ALA A 169 3.95 -12.52 -5.94
CA ALA A 169 4.98 -11.87 -6.75
C ALA A 169 5.65 -12.86 -7.71
N ALA A 170 6.04 -14.05 -7.20
CA ALA A 170 6.64 -15.11 -8.01
C ALA A 170 5.67 -15.66 -9.07
N GLN A 171 4.40 -15.84 -8.72
CA GLN A 171 3.36 -16.25 -9.68
C GLN A 171 3.22 -15.24 -10.82
N LEU A 172 3.04 -13.96 -10.49
CA LEU A 172 2.91 -12.89 -11.47
C LEU A 172 4.15 -12.79 -12.34
N TYR A 173 5.34 -12.92 -11.75
CA TYR A 173 6.59 -12.95 -12.51
C TYR A 173 6.59 -14.07 -13.56
N GLY A 174 6.21 -15.31 -13.18
CA GLY A 174 6.11 -16.43 -14.13
C GLY A 174 5.10 -16.17 -15.25
N GLU A 175 3.92 -15.63 -14.91
CA GLU A 175 2.89 -15.27 -15.88
C GLU A 175 3.39 -14.20 -16.86
N PHE A 176 3.96 -13.10 -16.35
CA PHE A 176 4.50 -12.02 -17.18
C PHE A 176 5.70 -12.45 -18.01
N LYS A 177 6.59 -13.31 -17.49
CA LYS A 177 7.72 -13.85 -18.26
C LYS A 177 7.24 -14.69 -19.45
N SER A 178 6.15 -15.43 -19.25
CA SER A 178 5.49 -16.21 -20.31
C SER A 178 4.82 -15.31 -21.35
N PHE A 179 4.16 -14.22 -20.92
CA PHE A 179 3.54 -13.27 -21.85
C PHE A 179 4.55 -12.43 -22.63
N PHE A 180 5.70 -12.09 -22.04
CA PHE A 180 6.70 -11.21 -22.65
C PHE A 180 8.07 -11.88 -22.76
N PRO A 181 8.21 -12.97 -23.54
CA PRO A 181 9.46 -13.72 -23.62
C PRO A 181 10.62 -12.90 -24.22
N ASP A 182 10.30 -11.93 -25.08
CA ASP A 182 11.28 -11.11 -25.80
C ASP A 182 11.63 -9.78 -25.10
N ASN A 183 10.97 -9.48 -23.96
CA ASN A 183 11.19 -8.26 -23.17
C ASN A 183 11.84 -8.56 -21.82
N ALA A 184 12.43 -7.53 -21.21
CA ALA A 184 12.98 -7.61 -19.87
C ALA A 184 11.83 -7.65 -18.84
N VAL A 185 11.63 -8.81 -18.23
CA VAL A 185 10.74 -9.04 -17.09
C VAL A 185 11.65 -9.44 -15.94
N GLU A 186 11.69 -8.60 -14.90
CA GLU A 186 12.60 -8.73 -13.76
C GLU A 186 11.80 -8.97 -12.48
N TYR A 187 12.45 -9.63 -11.51
CA TYR A 187 11.87 -9.96 -10.20
C TYR A 187 12.68 -9.31 -9.09
N PHE A 188 12.02 -8.50 -8.25
CA PHE A 188 12.66 -7.77 -7.16
C PHE A 188 11.89 -7.98 -5.84
N VAL A 189 12.54 -8.64 -4.88
CA VAL A 189 12.07 -8.85 -3.50
C VAL A 189 13.25 -8.75 -2.54
N SER A 190 12.98 -8.52 -1.25
CA SER A 190 14.05 -8.58 -0.25
C SER A 190 14.65 -9.98 -0.18
N TYR A 191 15.98 -10.04 -0.09
CA TYR A 191 16.73 -11.26 0.21
C TYR A 191 16.37 -11.82 1.59
#